data_AF-A0A1Y3XGD8-F1
#
_entry.id   AF-A0A1Y3XGD8-F1
#
_cell.length_a   1.000
_cell.length_b   1.000
_cell.length_c   1.000
_cell.angle_alpha   90.00
_cell.angle_beta   90.00
_cell.angle_gamma   90.00
#
_symmetry.space_group_name_H-M   'P 1'
#
loop_
_entity.id
_entity.type
_entity.pdbx_description
1 polymer ?
#
loop_
_entity_poly.entity_id
_entity_poly.type
_entity_poly.pdbx_seq_one_letter_code
_entity_poly.pdbx_strand_id
1 'polypeptide(L)'
;MHTIDQFKSRWKRLHHPSMNVDGDVTFFYGIYVRLHHLAEQDARAFDGRLILSLLLYTENTVAIGLDGVYEDMYRSLGNVVFRWCDGSGMSANATSQVHDLVSQAVADAPCSALRQWITESVLSCDFQRLSDVLTYFAREDRVLRHVYPDLRCRKPMFLRLAGEKQAARQMLWADLAFNWQDKHGNSLPATLARQCRLTAPLMEEWERLPLQEAAGLLDTVRSERLDTYTVIGVKDGRTFTLRHRDGRLFKDVTSRSPVPEDVRTGCLAAQLVFYKDKAYISGPAVRLTDDAAAGWNGETIWSDIFKKEHEAARQVYFTTPFGRRISLYEDLYTIPEDPDEASYAGMGIYLDEPNIFDFLEWLKPSDNAQGVSR
;
A
#
# COMPACT_ATOMS: atom_id res chain seq x y z
N MET A 1 -9.20 16.21 23.12
CA MET A 1 -8.07 16.79 22.38
C MET A 1 -6.73 16.42 23.01
N HIS A 2 -5.75 15.97 22.22
CA HIS A 2 -4.38 15.72 22.70
C HIS A 2 -3.60 17.02 22.92
N THR A 3 -2.68 17.03 23.90
CA THR A 3 -1.61 18.05 23.94
C THR A 3 -0.60 17.82 22.82
N ILE A 4 0.26 18.79 22.51
CA ILE A 4 1.27 18.63 21.45
C ILE A 4 2.21 17.43 21.71
N ASP A 5 2.60 17.16 22.96
CA ASP A 5 3.46 16.02 23.30
C ASP A 5 2.74 14.67 23.13
N GLN A 6 1.46 14.62 23.50
CA GLN A 6 0.61 13.45 23.30
C GLN A 6 0.37 13.20 21.81
N PHE A 7 0.11 14.28 21.04
CA PHE A 7 -0.03 14.22 19.59
C PHE A 7 1.26 13.73 18.95
N LYS A 8 2.41 14.33 19.25
CA LYS A 8 3.74 13.90 18.76
C LYS A 8 3.98 12.42 19.03
N SER A 9 3.70 11.97 20.26
CA SER A 9 3.85 10.56 20.64
C SER A 9 2.90 9.62 19.90
N ARG A 10 1.70 10.10 19.53
CA ARG A 10 0.74 9.33 18.73
C ARG A 10 1.13 9.35 17.25
N TRP A 11 1.52 10.49 16.71
CA TRP A 11 1.97 10.72 15.34
C TRP A 11 3.17 9.82 15.00
N LYS A 12 4.18 9.77 15.89
CA LYS A 12 5.31 8.83 15.77
C LYS A 12 4.89 7.36 15.73
N ARG A 13 3.82 6.98 16.44
CA ARG A 13 3.30 5.60 16.47
C ARG A 13 2.48 5.22 15.23
N LEU A 14 2.02 6.20 14.46
CA LEU A 14 1.32 5.96 13.20
C LEU A 14 2.30 5.76 12.04
N HIS A 15 3.54 6.25 12.19
CA HIS A 15 4.58 6.20 11.17
C HIS A 15 5.56 5.04 11.37
N HIS A 16 6.31 4.73 10.31
CA HIS A 16 7.39 3.76 10.38
C HIS A 16 8.47 4.24 11.39
N PRO A 17 9.06 3.35 12.23
CA PRO A 17 10.03 3.77 13.25
C PRO A 17 11.28 4.49 12.73
N SER A 18 11.66 4.28 11.47
CA SER A 18 12.79 4.97 10.83
C SER A 18 12.42 6.33 10.21
N MET A 19 11.13 6.69 10.20
CA MET A 19 10.66 7.98 9.70
C MET A 19 10.72 9.03 10.81
N ASN A 20 11.44 10.13 10.55
CA ASN A 20 11.55 11.24 11.48
C ASN A 20 10.49 12.31 11.20
N VAL A 21 9.41 12.31 11.98
CA VAL A 21 8.30 13.27 11.88
C VAL A 21 8.51 14.56 12.68
N ASP A 22 9.69 14.77 13.28
CA ASP A 22 9.89 15.94 14.14
C ASP A 22 9.89 17.26 13.35
N GLY A 23 10.15 17.22 12.04
CA GLY A 23 10.18 18.39 11.17
C GLY A 23 8.80 19.00 10.87
N ASP A 24 7.74 18.20 10.85
CA ASP A 24 6.39 18.63 10.46
C ASP A 24 5.31 18.40 11.54
N VAL A 25 5.68 17.85 12.70
CA VAL A 25 4.72 17.59 13.80
C VAL A 25 3.95 18.83 14.25
N THR A 26 4.61 19.99 14.33
CA THR A 26 3.96 21.25 14.75
C THR A 26 2.93 21.70 13.73
N PHE A 27 3.22 21.50 12.45
CA PHE A 27 2.30 21.82 11.35
C PHE A 27 1.05 20.95 11.41
N PHE A 28 1.21 19.62 11.45
CA PHE A 28 0.08 18.70 11.55
C PHE A 28 -0.68 18.80 12.87
N TYR A 29 -0.02 19.18 13.98
CA TYR A 29 -0.71 19.47 15.24
C TYR A 29 -1.63 20.71 15.12
N GLY A 30 -1.21 21.74 14.40
CA GLY A 30 -2.05 22.91 14.13
C GLY A 30 -3.32 22.54 13.36
N ILE A 31 -3.20 21.68 12.35
CA ILE A 31 -4.34 21.13 11.60
C ILE A 31 -5.23 20.28 12.51
N TYR A 32 -4.62 19.39 13.31
CA TYR A 32 -5.32 18.54 14.28
C TYR A 32 -6.21 19.36 15.22
N VAL A 33 -5.69 20.45 15.81
CA VAL A 33 -6.45 21.31 16.73
C VAL A 33 -7.64 21.96 16.02
N ARG A 34 -7.44 22.47 14.81
CA ARG A 34 -8.52 23.10 14.01
C ARG A 34 -9.60 22.09 13.61
N LEU A 35 -9.21 20.90 13.16
CA LEU A 35 -10.14 19.81 12.85
C LEU A 35 -10.93 19.36 14.08
N HIS A 36 -10.26 19.27 15.24
CA HIS A 36 -10.92 18.92 16.50
C HIS A 36 -11.97 19.94 16.88
N HIS A 37 -11.68 21.23 16.75
CA HIS A 37 -12.62 22.30 17.04
C HIS A 37 -13.85 22.27 16.13
N LEU A 38 -13.63 22.11 14.81
CA LEU A 38 -14.71 22.00 13.83
C LEU A 38 -15.62 20.79 14.11
N ALA A 39 -15.01 19.64 14.42
CA ALA A 39 -15.75 18.43 14.72
C ALA A 39 -16.51 18.53 16.05
N GLU A 40 -15.95 19.15 17.10
CA GLU A 40 -16.67 19.40 18.36
C GLU A 40 -17.89 20.31 18.19
N GLN A 41 -17.84 21.25 17.25
CA GLN A 41 -18.93 22.20 17.02
C GLN A 41 -20.09 21.61 16.22
N ASP A 42 -19.79 20.75 15.25
CA ASP A 42 -20.75 20.43 14.19
C ASP A 42 -20.94 18.93 13.92
N ALA A 43 -19.99 18.08 14.33
CA ALA A 43 -20.14 16.64 14.10
C ALA A 43 -21.21 16.04 15.03
N ARG A 44 -22.14 15.28 14.43
CA ARG A 44 -23.15 14.52 15.19
C ARG A 44 -22.54 13.32 15.90
N ALA A 45 -21.46 12.77 15.36
CA ALA A 45 -20.68 11.69 15.95
C ALA A 45 -19.19 12.04 15.92
N PHE A 46 -18.59 12.22 17.10
CA PHE A 46 -17.19 12.60 17.24
C PHE A 46 -16.32 11.37 17.54
N ASP A 47 -15.43 10.98 16.62
CA ASP A 47 -14.36 10.02 16.86
C ASP A 47 -13.00 10.63 16.50
N GLY A 48 -12.15 10.84 17.51
CA GLY A 48 -10.79 11.37 17.33
C GLY A 48 -9.89 10.50 16.44
N ARG A 49 -10.23 9.21 16.22
CA ARG A 49 -9.53 8.34 15.26
C ARG A 49 -9.78 8.77 13.82
N LEU A 50 -10.96 9.33 13.52
CA LEU A 50 -11.28 9.85 12.20
C LEU A 50 -10.41 11.06 11.87
N ILE A 51 -10.18 11.98 12.82
CA ILE A 51 -9.30 13.15 12.62
C ILE A 51 -7.87 12.70 12.25
N LEU A 52 -7.31 11.73 12.99
CA LEU A 52 -5.98 11.21 12.68
C LEU A 52 -5.90 10.56 11.28
N SER A 53 -7.00 9.98 10.81
CA SER A 53 -7.05 9.36 9.47
C SER A 53 -7.05 10.43 8.38
N LEU A 54 -7.79 11.53 8.59
CA LEU A 54 -7.76 12.68 7.69
C LEU A 54 -6.40 13.38 7.66
N LEU A 55 -5.68 13.40 8.78
CA LEU A 55 -4.31 13.94 8.84
C LEU A 55 -3.32 13.09 8.06
N LEU A 56 -3.37 11.75 8.18
CA LEU A 56 -2.52 10.85 7.39
C LEU A 56 -2.81 10.99 5.89
N TYR A 57 -4.08 11.12 5.52
CA TYR A 57 -4.51 11.42 4.16
C TYR A 57 -3.93 12.76 3.65
N THR A 58 -4.01 13.80 4.48
CA THR A 58 -3.46 15.13 4.16
C THR A 58 -1.94 15.07 4.00
N GLU A 59 -1.24 14.35 4.88
CA GLU A 59 0.21 14.15 4.78
C GLU A 59 0.63 13.40 3.52
N ASN A 60 -0.10 12.34 3.14
CA ASN A 60 0.14 11.63 1.88
C ASN A 60 -0.05 12.59 0.69
N THR A 61 -1.13 13.36 0.69
CA THR A 61 -1.42 14.37 -0.35
C THR A 61 -0.30 15.42 -0.45
N VAL A 62 0.17 15.93 0.70
CA VAL A 62 1.33 16.83 0.79
C VAL A 62 2.62 16.17 0.28
N ALA A 63 2.81 14.88 0.57
CA ALA A 63 4.04 14.18 0.29
C ALA A 63 4.18 13.83 -1.20
N ILE A 64 3.33 12.93 -1.68
CA ILE A 64 3.41 12.32 -3.00
C ILE A 64 2.04 12.08 -3.66
N GLY A 65 0.93 12.38 -2.98
CA GLY A 65 -0.41 12.26 -3.56
C GLY A 65 -0.82 10.84 -3.95
N LEU A 66 -0.33 9.80 -3.26
CA LEU A 66 -0.63 8.41 -3.62
C LEU A 66 -2.12 8.10 -3.49
N ASP A 67 -2.76 8.61 -2.44
CA ASP A 67 -4.19 8.39 -2.19
C ASP A 67 -5.03 8.90 -3.37
N GLY A 68 -4.73 10.11 -3.86
CA GLY A 68 -5.42 10.72 -5.00
C GLY A 68 -5.34 9.89 -6.27
N VAL A 69 -4.24 9.13 -6.50
CA VAL A 69 -4.14 8.21 -7.64
C VAL A 69 -5.24 7.17 -7.59
N TYR A 70 -5.44 6.55 -6.42
CA TYR A 70 -6.40 5.47 -6.26
C TYR A 70 -7.83 6.01 -6.14
N GLU A 71 -8.03 7.20 -5.57
CA GLU A 71 -9.31 7.90 -5.63
C GLU A 71 -9.76 8.14 -7.07
N ASP A 72 -8.89 8.74 -7.89
CA ASP A 72 -9.18 9.06 -9.30
C ASP A 72 -9.28 7.80 -10.17
N MET A 73 -8.61 6.72 -9.79
CA MET A 73 -8.60 5.47 -10.55
C MET A 73 -9.86 4.63 -10.35
N TYR A 74 -10.52 4.76 -9.20
CA TYR A 74 -11.59 3.87 -8.76
C TYR A 74 -12.96 4.55 -8.56
N ARG A 75 -13.37 5.45 -9.46
CA ARG A 75 -14.74 6.01 -9.54
C ARG A 75 -15.13 6.85 -8.32
N SER A 76 -14.27 7.80 -7.95
CA SER A 76 -14.57 8.77 -6.90
C SER A 76 -15.42 9.93 -7.44
N LEU A 77 -16.73 9.93 -7.15
CA LEU A 77 -17.64 11.05 -7.44
C LEU A 77 -17.54 12.21 -6.41
N GLY A 78 -16.64 12.10 -5.43
CA GLY A 78 -16.43 13.09 -4.37
C GLY A 78 -15.24 12.71 -3.49
N ASN A 79 -14.43 13.71 -3.08
CA ASN A 79 -13.15 13.48 -2.40
C ASN A 79 -13.30 12.89 -0.98
N VAL A 80 -12.22 12.30 -0.45
CA VAL A 80 -12.15 11.71 0.91
C VAL A 80 -12.63 12.67 1.99
N VAL A 81 -12.34 13.96 1.85
CA VAL A 81 -12.65 14.99 2.86
C VAL A 81 -14.15 15.16 3.03
N PHE A 82 -14.91 15.26 1.92
CA PHE A 82 -16.36 15.34 1.95
C PHE A 82 -16.96 14.09 2.59
N ARG A 83 -16.46 12.92 2.20
CA ARG A 83 -16.91 11.65 2.78
C ARG A 83 -16.68 11.61 4.28
N TRP A 84 -15.49 11.98 4.72
CA TRP A 84 -15.15 12.05 6.13
C TRP A 84 -16.13 12.94 6.92
N CYS A 85 -16.51 14.09 6.36
CA CYS A 85 -17.48 15.00 6.97
C CYS A 85 -18.89 14.39 7.01
N ASP A 86 -19.35 13.77 5.91
CA ASP A 86 -20.64 13.08 5.81
C ASP A 86 -20.75 11.95 6.83
N GLY A 87 -19.70 11.12 6.94
CA GLY A 87 -19.63 10.02 7.91
C GLY A 87 -19.66 10.50 9.37
N SER A 88 -19.22 11.74 9.62
CA SER A 88 -19.29 12.41 10.92
C SER A 88 -20.60 13.18 11.14
N GLY A 89 -21.47 13.21 10.13
CA GLY A 89 -22.76 13.91 10.14
C GLY A 89 -22.63 15.43 10.20
N MET A 90 -21.53 15.98 9.65
CA MET A 90 -21.28 17.42 9.60
C MET A 90 -22.18 18.10 8.57
N SER A 91 -22.47 19.38 8.80
CA SER A 91 -23.19 20.25 7.88
C SER A 91 -22.35 20.58 6.64
N ALA A 92 -23.01 21.02 5.57
CA ALA A 92 -22.32 21.47 4.36
C ALA A 92 -21.34 22.62 4.64
N ASN A 93 -21.69 23.55 5.53
CA ASN A 93 -20.81 24.66 5.91
C ASN A 93 -19.53 24.18 6.61
N ALA A 94 -19.66 23.29 7.60
CA ALA A 94 -18.49 22.75 8.28
C ALA A 94 -17.66 21.85 7.36
N THR A 95 -18.31 21.13 6.43
CA THR A 95 -17.63 20.36 5.39
C THR A 95 -16.76 21.25 4.50
N SER A 96 -17.29 22.40 4.04
CA SER A 96 -16.49 23.38 3.30
C SER A 96 -15.31 23.90 4.12
N GLN A 97 -15.50 24.18 5.42
CA GLN A 97 -14.40 24.64 6.28
C GLN A 97 -13.30 23.58 6.46
N VAL A 98 -13.67 22.30 6.58
CA VAL A 98 -12.71 21.19 6.64
C VAL A 98 -11.99 21.04 5.31
N HIS A 99 -12.72 21.11 4.19
CA HIS A 99 -12.12 21.06 2.85
C HIS A 99 -11.11 22.19 2.62
N ASP A 100 -11.48 23.42 2.97
CA ASP A 100 -10.60 24.58 2.84
C ASP A 100 -9.38 24.46 3.76
N LEU A 101 -9.56 23.94 4.97
CA LEU A 101 -8.45 23.65 5.89
C LEU A 101 -7.46 22.64 5.30
N VAL A 102 -7.95 21.53 4.74
CA VAL A 102 -7.10 20.49 4.13
C VAL A 102 -6.43 21.05 2.87
N SER A 103 -7.16 21.76 2.02
CA SER A 103 -6.64 22.35 0.77
C SER A 103 -5.55 23.38 1.07
N GLN A 104 -5.77 24.24 2.06
CA GLN A 104 -4.78 25.21 2.52
C GLN A 104 -3.56 24.52 3.12
N ALA A 105 -3.76 23.45 3.90
CA ALA A 105 -2.65 22.66 4.44
C ALA A 105 -1.80 22.03 3.34
N VAL A 106 -2.43 21.53 2.27
CA VAL A 106 -1.70 20.97 1.12
C VAL A 106 -0.88 22.06 0.41
N ALA A 107 -1.44 23.25 0.24
CA ALA A 107 -0.77 24.37 -0.40
C ALA A 107 0.37 24.98 0.44
N ASP A 108 0.19 25.06 1.76
CA ASP A 108 1.12 25.76 2.68
C ASP A 108 2.17 24.84 3.30
N ALA A 109 2.13 23.53 3.01
CA ALA A 109 3.03 22.58 3.64
C ALA A 109 4.50 22.94 3.38
N PRO A 110 5.28 23.27 4.42
CA PRO A 110 6.64 23.80 4.23
C PRO A 110 7.64 22.70 3.83
N CYS A 111 7.37 21.47 4.24
CA CYS A 111 8.16 20.27 3.95
C CYS A 111 7.29 19.03 4.25
N SER A 112 7.77 17.85 3.88
CA SER A 112 7.09 16.59 4.17
C SER A 112 8.08 15.55 4.68
N ALA A 113 7.95 15.14 5.95
CA ALA A 113 8.75 14.07 6.51
C ALA A 113 8.52 12.75 5.76
N LEU A 114 7.30 12.50 5.30
CA LEU A 114 6.96 11.32 4.51
C LEU A 114 7.69 11.32 3.17
N ARG A 115 7.63 12.43 2.41
CA ARG A 115 8.35 12.56 1.13
C ARG A 115 9.85 12.42 1.32
N GLN A 116 10.41 13.07 2.34
CA GLN A 116 11.84 12.96 2.65
C GLN A 116 12.21 11.51 2.98
N TRP A 117 11.44 10.82 3.83
CA TRP A 117 11.69 9.43 4.20
C TRP A 117 11.64 8.48 3.01
N ILE A 118 10.67 8.65 2.10
CA ILE A 118 10.58 7.89 0.85
C ILE A 118 11.83 8.12 0.01
N THR A 119 12.14 9.39 -0.25
CA THR A 119 13.24 9.80 -1.13
C THR A 119 14.58 9.30 -0.62
N GLU A 120 14.91 9.56 0.65
CA GLU A 120 16.15 9.10 1.27
C GLU A 120 16.25 7.57 1.33
N SER A 121 15.13 6.87 1.55
CA SER A 121 15.12 5.42 1.61
C SER A 121 15.40 4.79 0.26
N VAL A 122 14.83 5.33 -0.81
CA VAL A 122 15.12 4.90 -2.18
C VAL A 122 16.57 5.23 -2.55
N LEU A 123 17.00 6.49 -2.38
CA LEU A 123 18.35 6.94 -2.76
C LEU A 123 19.47 6.26 -1.98
N SER A 124 19.20 5.77 -0.77
CA SER A 124 20.17 4.98 0.00
C SER A 124 20.66 3.73 -0.72
N CYS A 125 19.91 3.25 -1.73
CA CYS A 125 20.16 1.98 -2.42
C CYS A 125 20.19 0.76 -1.47
N ASP A 126 19.69 0.90 -0.24
CA ASP A 126 19.50 -0.21 0.70
C ASP A 126 18.12 -0.83 0.42
N PHE A 127 18.13 -2.10 0.00
CA PHE A 127 16.91 -2.84 -0.29
C PHE A 127 15.93 -2.88 0.88
N GLN A 128 16.42 -2.92 2.13
CA GLN A 128 15.49 -2.86 3.25
C GLN A 128 14.78 -1.52 3.31
N ARG A 129 15.51 -0.41 3.19
CA ARG A 129 14.89 0.91 3.32
C ARG A 129 13.81 1.09 2.25
N LEU A 130 14.07 0.61 1.02
CA LEU A 130 13.04 0.51 -0.03
C LEU A 130 11.88 -0.41 0.39
N SER A 131 12.17 -1.61 0.89
CA SER A 131 11.16 -2.58 1.32
C SER A 131 10.29 -2.04 2.46
N ASP A 132 10.85 -1.27 3.40
CA ASP A 132 10.15 -0.67 4.52
C ASP A 132 9.14 0.37 4.02
N VAL A 133 9.54 1.22 3.05
CA VAL A 133 8.63 2.18 2.41
C VAL A 133 7.47 1.48 1.73
N LEU A 134 7.75 0.51 0.86
CA LEU A 134 6.71 -0.18 0.09
C LEU A 134 5.78 -1.00 1.00
N THR A 135 6.34 -1.66 2.02
CA THR A 135 5.55 -2.42 3.00
C THR A 135 4.74 -1.49 3.91
N TYR A 136 5.25 -0.30 4.25
CA TYR A 136 4.51 0.71 5.01
C TYR A 136 3.25 1.12 4.25
N PHE A 137 3.38 1.55 2.99
CA PHE A 137 2.21 1.88 2.17
C PHE A 137 1.28 0.68 2.02
N ALA A 138 1.80 -0.48 1.65
CA ALA A 138 0.97 -1.67 1.48
C ALA A 138 0.18 -2.05 2.75
N ARG A 139 0.68 -1.73 3.95
CA ARG A 139 0.09 -2.17 5.21
C ARG A 139 -0.70 -1.10 5.95
N GLU A 140 -0.29 0.15 5.85
CA GLU A 140 -0.80 1.25 6.69
C GLU A 140 -1.63 2.26 5.89
N ASP A 141 -1.43 2.34 4.57
CA ASP A 141 -2.23 3.19 3.70
C ASP A 141 -3.68 2.70 3.64
N ARG A 142 -4.61 3.58 4.03
CA ARG A 142 -6.01 3.19 4.11
C ARG A 142 -6.65 3.08 2.74
N VAL A 143 -6.32 3.98 1.81
CA VAL A 143 -6.93 3.99 0.49
C VAL A 143 -6.56 2.70 -0.24
N LEU A 144 -5.27 2.40 -0.28
CA LEU A 144 -4.72 1.22 -0.91
C LEU A 144 -5.29 -0.09 -0.32
N ARG A 145 -5.51 -0.15 0.99
CA ARG A 145 -6.03 -1.36 1.65
C ARG A 145 -7.44 -1.74 1.27
N HIS A 146 -8.28 -0.79 0.84
CA HIS A 146 -9.65 -1.08 0.48
C HIS A 146 -9.80 -1.56 -0.96
N VAL A 147 -8.79 -1.32 -1.80
CA VAL A 147 -8.75 -1.77 -3.20
C VAL A 147 -7.98 -3.08 -3.37
N TYR A 148 -7.54 -3.69 -2.27
CA TYR A 148 -6.95 -5.02 -2.28
C TYR A 148 -7.99 -6.13 -2.42
N PRO A 149 -7.58 -7.28 -2.99
CA PRO A 149 -8.44 -8.44 -3.06
C PRO A 149 -8.67 -8.99 -1.64
N ASP A 150 -9.63 -9.90 -1.51
CA ASP A 150 -9.89 -10.56 -0.24
C ASP A 150 -8.66 -11.36 0.24
N LEU A 151 -7.90 -10.77 1.16
CA LEU A 151 -6.66 -11.35 1.66
C LEU A 151 -6.88 -12.70 2.37
N ARG A 152 -8.12 -13.07 2.73
CA ARG A 152 -8.44 -14.41 3.27
C ARG A 152 -8.15 -15.52 2.26
N CYS A 153 -8.12 -15.23 0.96
CA CYS A 153 -7.82 -16.20 -0.09
C CYS A 153 -6.33 -16.60 -0.13
N ARG A 154 -5.41 -15.67 0.14
CA ARG A 154 -3.95 -15.91 0.12
C ARG A 154 -3.31 -16.18 1.49
N LYS A 155 -3.91 -15.68 2.59
CA LYS A 155 -3.43 -15.90 3.97
C LYS A 155 -3.13 -17.37 4.32
N PRO A 156 -4.00 -18.35 3.98
CA PRO A 156 -3.75 -19.75 4.34
C PRO A 156 -2.50 -20.33 3.69
N MET A 157 -2.17 -19.92 2.46
CA MET A 157 -0.96 -20.36 1.75
C MET A 157 0.29 -19.89 2.49
N PHE A 158 0.38 -18.60 2.82
CA PHE A 158 1.52 -18.07 3.58
C PHE A 158 1.64 -18.68 4.97
N LEU A 159 0.51 -18.91 5.66
CA LEU A 159 0.52 -19.55 6.98
C LEU A 159 0.99 -21.00 6.91
N ARG A 160 0.53 -21.77 5.92
CA ARG A 160 0.95 -23.15 5.70
C ARG A 160 2.44 -23.22 5.37
N LEU A 161 2.94 -22.27 4.60
CA LEU A 161 4.34 -22.22 4.21
C LEU A 161 5.23 -21.83 5.39
N ALA A 162 4.95 -20.70 6.05
CA ALA A 162 5.80 -20.18 7.11
C ALA A 162 5.70 -20.98 8.42
N GLY A 163 4.58 -21.63 8.69
CA GLY A 163 4.31 -22.32 9.96
C GLY A 163 4.08 -21.38 11.16
N GLU A 164 4.55 -20.13 11.08
CA GLU A 164 4.36 -19.10 12.09
C GLU A 164 3.59 -17.88 11.55
N LYS A 165 2.73 -17.31 12.41
CA LYS A 165 1.87 -16.17 12.03
C LYS A 165 2.67 -14.92 11.63
N GLN A 166 3.81 -14.67 12.28
CA GLN A 166 4.59 -13.46 12.05
C GLN A 166 5.28 -13.49 10.68
N ALA A 167 5.97 -14.57 10.33
CA ALA A 167 6.57 -14.70 9.00
C ALA A 167 5.50 -14.75 7.90
N ALA A 168 4.39 -15.47 8.10
CA ALA A 168 3.29 -15.47 7.14
C ALA A 168 2.75 -14.05 6.85
N ARG A 169 2.63 -13.22 7.90
CA ARG A 169 2.24 -11.82 7.76
C ARG A 169 3.29 -11.00 7.00
N GLN A 170 4.57 -11.22 7.26
CA GLN A 170 5.65 -10.53 6.53
C GLN A 170 5.66 -10.91 5.05
N MET A 171 5.46 -12.20 4.72
CA MET A 171 5.35 -12.67 3.33
C MET A 171 4.14 -12.04 2.62
N LEU A 172 2.98 -11.97 3.28
CA LEU A 172 1.78 -11.34 2.74
C LEU A 172 2.00 -9.87 2.37
N TRP A 173 2.58 -9.07 3.27
CA TRP A 173 2.77 -7.65 3.00
C TRP A 173 3.90 -7.41 1.99
N ALA A 174 4.94 -8.25 1.97
CA ALA A 174 5.96 -8.22 0.91
C ALA A 174 5.36 -8.56 -0.46
N ASP A 175 4.42 -9.49 -0.52
CA ASP A 175 3.72 -9.83 -1.77
C ASP A 175 2.86 -8.66 -2.27
N LEU A 176 2.08 -8.03 -1.38
CA LEU A 176 1.30 -6.84 -1.73
C LEU A 176 2.18 -5.64 -2.13
N ALA A 177 3.29 -5.42 -1.42
CA ALA A 177 4.21 -4.32 -1.68
C ALA A 177 4.89 -4.38 -3.05
N PHE A 178 5.18 -5.58 -3.56
CA PHE A 178 5.99 -5.77 -4.76
C PHE A 178 5.27 -6.43 -5.94
N ASN A 179 4.21 -7.21 -5.70
CA ASN A 179 3.56 -8.02 -6.74
C ASN A 179 2.08 -7.71 -6.96
N TRP A 180 1.42 -6.97 -6.07
CA TRP A 180 0.07 -6.49 -6.36
C TRP A 180 0.13 -5.46 -7.49
N GLN A 181 -0.86 -5.52 -8.36
CA GLN A 181 -1.04 -4.61 -9.48
C GLN A 181 -2.42 -3.97 -9.38
N ASP A 182 -2.49 -2.67 -9.65
CA ASP A 182 -3.74 -1.95 -9.78
C ASP A 182 -4.49 -2.31 -11.07
N LYS A 183 -5.67 -1.73 -11.29
CA LYS A 183 -6.49 -2.00 -12.48
C LYS A 183 -5.77 -1.77 -13.81
N HIS A 184 -4.74 -0.92 -13.82
CA HIS A 184 -3.92 -0.60 -15.00
C HIS A 184 -2.65 -1.45 -15.08
N GLY A 185 -2.48 -2.44 -14.21
CA GLY A 185 -1.32 -3.31 -14.18
C GLY A 185 -0.09 -2.68 -13.52
N ASN A 186 -0.20 -1.51 -12.88
CA ASN A 186 0.95 -0.87 -12.23
C ASN A 186 1.17 -1.45 -10.83
N SER A 187 2.42 -1.76 -10.52
CA SER A 187 2.83 -2.11 -9.17
C SER A 187 2.98 -0.86 -8.31
N LEU A 188 2.95 -1.01 -6.98
CA LEU A 188 3.17 0.09 -6.04
C LEU A 188 4.50 0.86 -6.30
N PRO A 189 5.66 0.20 -6.55
CA PRO A 189 6.88 0.90 -6.94
C PRO A 189 6.71 1.76 -8.20
N ALA A 190 6.00 1.26 -9.22
CA ALA A 190 5.77 1.98 -10.47
C ALA A 190 4.86 3.20 -10.25
N THR A 191 3.82 3.06 -9.43
CA THR A 191 2.92 4.16 -9.07
C THR A 191 3.64 5.23 -8.26
N LEU A 192 4.47 4.83 -7.28
CA LEU A 192 5.33 5.75 -6.53
C LEU A 192 6.32 6.47 -7.45
N ALA A 193 6.96 5.76 -8.38
CA ALA A 193 7.88 6.37 -9.34
C ALA A 193 7.18 7.45 -10.18
N ARG A 194 5.96 7.16 -10.66
CA ARG A 194 5.13 8.14 -11.39
C ARG A 194 4.79 9.34 -10.50
N GLN A 195 4.40 9.14 -9.25
CA GLN A 195 4.10 10.23 -8.34
C GLN A 195 5.33 11.10 -8.05
N CYS A 196 6.50 10.51 -7.79
CA CYS A 196 7.75 11.26 -7.64
C CYS A 196 8.03 12.17 -8.86
N ARG A 197 7.77 11.69 -10.09
CA ARG A 197 7.92 12.50 -11.32
C ARG A 197 6.92 13.65 -11.42
N LEU A 198 5.69 13.44 -10.96
CA LEU A 198 4.65 14.48 -10.99
C LEU A 198 4.86 15.52 -9.89
N THR A 199 5.36 15.10 -8.72
CA THR A 199 5.67 16.00 -7.60
C THR A 199 6.92 16.83 -7.87
N ALA A 200 7.97 16.25 -8.48
CA ALA A 200 9.27 16.91 -8.60
C ALA A 200 9.24 18.33 -9.25
N PRO A 201 8.49 18.59 -10.34
CA PRO A 201 8.42 19.93 -10.95
C PRO A 201 7.79 21.00 -10.05
N LEU A 202 7.04 20.60 -9.02
CA LEU A 202 6.40 21.51 -8.07
C LEU A 202 7.33 21.92 -6.93
N MET A 203 8.48 21.27 -6.80
CA MET A 203 9.41 21.43 -5.69
C MET A 203 10.61 22.31 -6.07
N GLU A 204 11.22 22.89 -5.04
CA GLU A 204 12.52 23.56 -5.16
C GLU A 204 13.62 22.60 -5.63
N GLU A 205 14.69 23.14 -6.21
CA GLU A 205 15.74 22.35 -6.86
C GLU A 205 16.37 21.28 -5.95
N TRP A 206 16.53 21.60 -4.66
CA TRP A 206 17.12 20.70 -3.67
C TRP A 206 16.25 19.47 -3.35
N GLU A 207 14.92 19.52 -3.55
CA GLU A 207 14.03 18.34 -3.45
C GLU A 207 13.75 17.73 -4.83
N ARG A 208 13.66 18.56 -5.87
CA ARG A 208 13.33 18.14 -7.23
C ARG A 208 14.29 17.09 -7.78
N LEU A 209 15.61 17.32 -7.68
CA LEU A 209 16.61 16.39 -8.22
C LEU A 209 16.59 15.03 -7.48
N PRO A 210 16.61 14.98 -6.13
CA PRO A 210 16.42 13.74 -5.39
C PRO A 210 15.16 12.96 -5.76
N LEU A 211 14.02 13.65 -5.95
CA LEU A 211 12.76 12.99 -6.33
C LEU A 211 12.83 12.36 -7.73
N GLN A 212 13.43 13.05 -8.70
CA GLN A 212 13.61 12.52 -10.05
C GLN A 212 14.52 11.29 -10.04
N GLU A 213 15.62 11.33 -9.27
CA GLU A 213 16.53 10.20 -9.13
C GLU A 213 15.85 9.02 -8.40
N ALA A 214 15.09 9.29 -7.34
CA ALA A 214 14.30 8.27 -6.64
C ALA A 214 13.28 7.60 -7.59
N ALA A 215 12.61 8.37 -8.45
CA ALA A 215 11.71 7.82 -9.46
C ALA A 215 12.43 6.87 -10.43
N GLY A 216 13.64 7.22 -10.86
CA GLY A 216 14.47 6.38 -11.72
C GLY A 216 14.87 5.06 -11.04
N LEU A 217 15.22 5.11 -9.75
CA LEU A 217 15.55 3.91 -8.98
C LEU A 217 14.33 3.00 -8.76
N LEU A 218 13.16 3.58 -8.46
CA LEU A 218 11.92 2.83 -8.32
C LEU A 218 11.52 2.08 -9.62
N ASP A 219 11.78 2.68 -10.79
CA ASP A 219 11.53 2.01 -12.08
C ASP A 219 12.36 0.73 -12.27
N THR A 220 13.52 0.62 -11.60
CA THR A 220 14.37 -0.58 -11.67
C THR A 220 13.80 -1.76 -10.88
N VAL A 221 12.79 -1.52 -10.04
CA VAL A 221 12.19 -2.56 -9.22
C VAL A 221 11.45 -3.56 -10.11
N ARG A 222 11.88 -4.82 -10.03
CA ARG A 222 11.19 -5.96 -10.63
C ARG A 222 11.04 -7.04 -9.59
N SER A 223 10.03 -7.88 -9.70
CA SER A 223 9.75 -8.91 -8.70
C SER A 223 9.41 -10.23 -9.37
N GLU A 224 9.88 -11.31 -8.76
CA GLU A 224 9.38 -12.66 -9.00
C GLU A 224 8.58 -13.01 -7.76
N ARG A 225 7.28 -13.26 -7.97
CA ARG A 225 6.41 -13.68 -6.88
C ARG A 225 6.92 -14.97 -6.25
N LEU A 226 6.53 -15.21 -5.00
CA LEU A 226 6.90 -16.42 -4.25
C LEU A 226 6.80 -17.69 -5.09
N ASP A 227 7.94 -18.33 -5.28
CA ASP A 227 8.08 -19.65 -5.89
C ASP A 227 9.24 -20.43 -5.23
N THR A 228 9.59 -21.56 -5.83
CA THR A 228 10.56 -22.53 -5.33
C THR A 228 11.85 -22.52 -6.14
N TYR A 229 12.95 -22.57 -5.41
CA TYR A 229 14.30 -22.49 -5.96
C TYR A 229 15.18 -23.57 -5.33
N THR A 230 15.95 -24.28 -6.16
CA THR A 230 17.04 -25.12 -5.66
C THR A 230 18.22 -24.23 -5.28
N VAL A 231 18.73 -24.39 -4.06
CA VAL A 231 19.95 -23.72 -3.62
C VAL A 231 21.15 -24.44 -4.25
N ILE A 232 21.88 -23.76 -5.13
CA ILE A 232 23.07 -24.29 -5.81
C ILE A 232 24.35 -23.96 -5.05
N GLY A 233 24.37 -22.81 -4.36
CA GLY A 233 25.52 -22.39 -3.58
C GLY A 233 25.15 -21.27 -2.64
N VAL A 234 25.92 -21.18 -1.55
CA VAL A 234 25.79 -20.13 -0.54
C VAL A 234 27.16 -19.52 -0.29
N LYS A 235 27.21 -18.20 -0.30
CA LYS A 235 28.38 -17.38 0.02
C LYS A 235 28.06 -16.53 1.24
N ASP A 236 29.01 -16.49 2.19
CA ASP A 236 28.97 -15.68 3.41
C ASP A 236 27.69 -15.87 4.27
N GLY A 237 27.01 -17.02 4.11
CA GLY A 237 25.78 -17.39 4.81
C GLY A 237 24.55 -16.55 4.48
N ARG A 238 24.64 -15.62 3.51
CA ARG A 238 23.59 -14.64 3.18
C ARG A 238 23.38 -14.44 1.68
N THR A 239 24.32 -14.85 0.85
CA THR A 239 24.25 -14.68 -0.60
C THR A 239 24.07 -16.04 -1.27
N PHE A 240 23.06 -16.18 -2.11
CA PHE A 240 22.63 -17.45 -2.69
C PHE A 240 22.82 -17.45 -4.20
N THR A 241 23.20 -18.60 -4.72
CA THR A 241 22.92 -18.96 -6.12
C THR A 241 21.70 -19.85 -6.12
N LEU A 242 20.63 -19.38 -6.74
CA LEU A 242 19.32 -20.03 -6.78
C LEU A 242 19.01 -20.48 -8.21
N ARG A 243 18.49 -21.69 -8.37
CA ARG A 243 17.99 -22.19 -9.65
C ARG A 243 16.49 -22.42 -9.55
N HIS A 244 15.72 -21.73 -10.36
CA HIS A 244 14.29 -21.95 -10.49
C HIS A 244 14.00 -23.26 -11.22
N ARG A 245 12.78 -23.79 -11.07
CA ARG A 245 12.40 -25.08 -11.64
C ARG A 245 12.47 -25.12 -13.16
N ASP A 246 12.20 -23.99 -13.82
CA ASP A 246 12.33 -23.85 -15.28
C ASP A 246 13.80 -23.79 -15.78
N GLY A 247 14.78 -23.85 -14.87
CA GLY A 247 16.20 -23.80 -15.19
C GLY A 247 16.83 -22.41 -15.12
N ARG A 248 16.04 -21.33 -14.93
CA ARG A 248 16.59 -19.97 -14.75
C ARG A 248 17.51 -19.92 -13.53
N LEU A 249 18.67 -19.31 -13.69
CA LEU A 249 19.70 -19.19 -12.66
C LEU A 249 19.79 -17.75 -12.16
N PHE A 250 19.63 -17.57 -10.86
CA PHE A 250 19.76 -16.30 -10.16
C PHE A 250 21.03 -16.33 -9.32
N LYS A 251 22.00 -15.50 -9.68
CA LYS A 251 23.28 -15.38 -8.97
C LYS A 251 23.23 -14.23 -7.98
N ASP A 252 24.05 -14.32 -6.94
CA ASP A 252 24.27 -13.27 -5.95
C ASP A 252 22.99 -12.74 -5.27
N VAL A 253 22.01 -13.64 -5.07
CA VAL A 253 20.73 -13.30 -4.42
C VAL A 253 20.97 -13.09 -2.93
N THR A 254 20.75 -11.88 -2.44
CA THR A 254 21.06 -11.54 -1.05
C THR A 254 19.83 -11.70 -0.15
N SER A 255 19.96 -12.51 0.90
CA SER A 255 19.04 -12.49 2.04
C SER A 255 19.55 -11.53 3.09
N ARG A 256 18.66 -10.71 3.63
CA ARG A 256 19.00 -9.79 4.71
C ARG A 256 19.03 -10.47 6.07
N SER A 257 18.06 -11.33 6.34
CA SER A 257 18.05 -12.13 7.55
C SER A 257 19.00 -13.31 7.37
N PRO A 258 19.83 -13.65 8.39
CA PRO A 258 20.56 -14.90 8.39
C PRO A 258 19.56 -16.02 8.14
N VAL A 259 19.73 -16.68 7.01
CA VAL A 259 18.91 -17.84 6.67
C VAL A 259 19.43 -18.99 7.52
N PRO A 260 18.55 -19.67 8.28
CA PRO A 260 18.92 -20.82 9.11
C PRO A 260 19.75 -21.84 8.31
N GLU A 261 20.71 -22.51 8.95
CA GLU A 261 21.66 -23.38 8.24
C GLU A 261 20.97 -24.52 7.48
N ASP A 262 19.87 -25.03 8.01
CA ASP A 262 19.03 -26.02 7.34
C ASP A 262 18.49 -25.47 6.01
N VAL A 263 18.14 -24.20 5.93
CA VAL A 263 17.58 -23.55 4.73
C VAL A 263 18.65 -23.26 3.66
N ARG A 264 19.95 -23.45 3.97
CA ARG A 264 21.07 -23.26 3.03
C ARG A 264 21.29 -24.42 2.06
N THR A 265 20.50 -25.49 2.17
CA THR A 265 20.58 -26.67 1.31
C THR A 265 19.19 -27.14 0.89
N GLY A 266 19.08 -27.71 -0.31
CA GLY A 266 17.81 -28.22 -0.83
C GLY A 266 16.95 -27.16 -1.52
N CYS A 267 15.64 -27.23 -1.33
CA CYS A 267 14.66 -26.37 -1.98
C CYS A 267 14.16 -25.27 -1.04
N LEU A 268 14.15 -24.04 -1.55
CA LEU A 268 13.76 -22.80 -0.88
C LEU A 268 12.50 -22.25 -1.51
N ALA A 269 11.49 -21.92 -0.71
CA ALA A 269 10.40 -21.06 -1.12
C ALA A 269 10.74 -19.60 -0.75
N ALA A 270 10.82 -18.72 -1.75
CA ALA A 270 11.18 -17.32 -1.55
C ALA A 270 10.51 -16.42 -2.59
N GLN A 271 10.25 -15.17 -2.23
CA GLN A 271 9.95 -14.10 -3.19
C GLN A 271 11.25 -13.39 -3.54
N LEU A 272 11.51 -13.15 -4.82
CA LEU A 272 12.69 -12.42 -5.26
C LEU A 272 12.32 -11.02 -5.71
N VAL A 273 13.14 -10.03 -5.36
CA VAL A 273 13.03 -8.66 -5.86
C VAL A 273 14.38 -8.23 -6.44
N PHE A 274 14.33 -7.66 -7.62
CA PHE A 274 15.46 -7.05 -8.30
C PHE A 274 15.38 -5.55 -8.07
N TYR A 275 16.48 -4.98 -7.60
CA TYR A 275 16.62 -3.55 -7.37
C TYR A 275 18.05 -3.15 -7.69
N LYS A 276 18.22 -2.18 -8.60
CA LYS A 276 19.55 -1.73 -9.07
C LYS A 276 20.44 -2.91 -9.51
N ASP A 277 19.90 -3.74 -10.40
CA ASP A 277 20.56 -4.93 -10.96
C ASP A 277 21.01 -5.99 -9.96
N LYS A 278 20.56 -5.90 -8.70
CA LYS A 278 20.83 -6.87 -7.63
C LYS A 278 19.56 -7.61 -7.28
N ALA A 279 19.69 -8.90 -6.98
CA ALA A 279 18.59 -9.75 -6.56
C ALA A 279 18.58 -9.88 -5.03
N TYR A 280 17.39 -9.80 -4.45
CA TYR A 280 17.15 -9.88 -3.02
C TYR A 280 16.03 -10.87 -2.73
N ILE A 281 16.13 -11.58 -1.61
CA ILE A 281 14.99 -12.28 -1.03
C ILE A 281 14.14 -11.24 -0.29
N SER A 282 12.86 -11.12 -0.68
CA SER A 282 11.89 -10.22 -0.05
C SER A 282 11.01 -10.97 0.94
N GLY A 283 11.07 -10.56 2.21
CA GLY A 283 10.41 -11.27 3.30
C GLY A 283 11.09 -12.58 3.72
N PRO A 284 10.44 -13.37 4.59
CA PRO A 284 10.95 -14.67 5.03
C PRO A 284 11.09 -15.66 3.89
N ALA A 285 12.20 -16.40 3.86
CA ALA A 285 12.38 -17.57 3.00
C ALA A 285 12.28 -18.85 3.82
N VAL A 286 11.69 -19.88 3.22
CA VAL A 286 11.33 -21.12 3.92
C VAL A 286 11.95 -22.32 3.22
N ARG A 287 12.61 -23.21 3.96
CA ARG A 287 13.04 -24.50 3.42
C ARG A 287 11.84 -25.42 3.24
N LEU A 288 11.74 -26.03 2.06
CA LEU A 288 10.77 -27.08 1.80
C LEU A 288 11.41 -28.47 2.01
N THR A 289 10.61 -29.39 2.53
CA THR A 289 10.90 -30.83 2.43
C THR A 289 10.83 -31.27 0.97
N ASP A 290 11.54 -32.33 0.59
CA ASP A 290 11.57 -32.82 -0.79
C ASP A 290 10.16 -33.12 -1.35
N ASP A 291 9.27 -33.72 -0.54
CA ASP A 291 7.88 -33.99 -0.94
C ASP A 291 7.09 -32.69 -1.21
N ALA A 292 7.20 -31.71 -0.31
CA ALA A 292 6.56 -30.40 -0.47
C ALA A 292 7.13 -29.63 -1.68
N ALA A 293 8.44 -29.74 -1.91
CA ALA A 293 9.09 -29.14 -3.07
C ALA A 293 8.62 -29.81 -4.37
N ALA A 294 8.51 -31.14 -4.41
CA ALA A 294 8.02 -31.88 -5.58
C ALA A 294 6.56 -31.55 -5.90
N GLY A 295 5.72 -31.41 -4.87
CA GLY A 295 4.30 -31.08 -5.01
C GLY A 295 4.00 -29.60 -5.26
N TRP A 296 4.98 -28.69 -5.08
CA TRP A 296 4.76 -27.27 -5.31
C TRP A 296 4.54 -26.99 -6.80
N ASN A 297 3.52 -26.19 -7.14
CA ASN A 297 3.35 -25.65 -8.48
C ASN A 297 2.89 -24.20 -8.32
N GLY A 298 3.82 -23.25 -8.45
CA GLY A 298 3.55 -21.83 -8.22
C GLY A 298 2.42 -21.31 -9.11
N GLU A 299 2.43 -21.66 -10.40
CA GLU A 299 1.41 -21.25 -11.37
C GLU A 299 0.01 -21.74 -10.95
N THR A 300 -0.12 -23.02 -10.58
CA THR A 300 -1.41 -23.58 -10.13
C THR A 300 -1.86 -22.93 -8.82
N ILE A 301 -0.96 -22.77 -7.85
CA ILE A 301 -1.26 -22.17 -6.54
C ILE A 301 -1.75 -20.72 -6.71
N TRP A 302 -1.03 -19.92 -7.51
CA TRP A 302 -1.38 -18.52 -7.72
C TRP A 302 -2.65 -18.37 -8.56
N SER A 303 -2.83 -19.19 -9.59
CA SER A 303 -4.07 -19.22 -10.38
C SER A 303 -5.29 -19.55 -9.50
N ASP A 304 -5.18 -20.54 -8.61
CA ASP A 304 -6.23 -20.89 -7.66
C ASP A 304 -6.53 -19.76 -6.66
N ILE A 305 -5.50 -19.06 -6.17
CA ILE A 305 -5.66 -17.91 -5.28
C ILE A 305 -6.41 -16.79 -6.01
N PHE A 306 -5.96 -16.42 -7.22
CA PHE A 306 -6.59 -15.37 -8.01
C PHE A 306 -8.02 -15.69 -8.37
N LYS A 307 -8.32 -16.95 -8.71
CA LYS A 307 -9.68 -17.40 -8.95
C LYS A 307 -10.57 -17.21 -7.73
N LYS A 308 -10.09 -17.56 -6.53
CA LYS A 308 -10.85 -17.36 -5.28
C LYS A 308 -11.04 -15.88 -4.95
N GLU A 309 -10.02 -15.05 -5.17
CA GLU A 309 -10.11 -13.61 -4.97
C GLU A 309 -11.13 -12.97 -5.93
N HIS A 310 -11.09 -13.39 -7.19
CA HIS A 310 -12.07 -13.00 -8.22
C HIS A 310 -13.49 -13.43 -7.83
N GLU A 311 -13.68 -14.69 -7.47
CA GLU A 311 -14.98 -15.21 -7.04
C GLU A 311 -15.52 -14.47 -5.81
N ALA A 312 -14.67 -14.20 -4.82
CA ALA A 312 -15.04 -13.44 -3.62
C ALA A 312 -15.48 -12.02 -3.96
N ALA A 313 -14.72 -11.31 -4.79
CA ALA A 313 -15.06 -9.96 -5.24
C ALA A 313 -16.36 -9.94 -6.07
N ARG A 314 -16.68 -11.01 -6.82
CA ARG A 314 -17.95 -11.13 -7.56
C ARG A 314 -19.19 -11.29 -6.69
N GLN A 315 -19.04 -11.79 -5.46
CA GLN A 315 -20.15 -11.92 -4.53
C GLN A 315 -20.57 -10.59 -3.90
N VAL A 316 -19.68 -9.58 -3.95
CA VAL A 316 -19.96 -8.22 -3.49
C VAL A 316 -20.33 -7.39 -4.71
N TYR A 317 -21.51 -6.77 -4.70
CA TYR A 317 -22.00 -5.99 -5.82
C TYR A 317 -22.87 -4.85 -5.33
N PHE A 318 -22.97 -3.80 -6.13
CA PHE A 318 -24.00 -2.79 -6.01
C PHE A 318 -24.93 -2.87 -7.22
N THR A 319 -26.12 -2.29 -7.08
CA THR A 319 -27.05 -2.10 -8.17
C THR A 319 -27.20 -0.62 -8.40
N THR A 320 -26.94 -0.17 -9.63
CA THR A 320 -27.08 1.23 -9.99
C THR A 320 -28.57 1.64 -9.96
N PRO A 321 -28.88 2.94 -9.87
CA PRO A 321 -30.26 3.45 -9.95
C PRO A 321 -31.02 2.97 -11.20
N PHE A 322 -30.34 2.72 -12.32
CA PHE A 322 -30.95 2.15 -13.54
C PHE A 322 -31.00 0.61 -13.57
N GLY A 323 -30.71 -0.06 -12.46
CA GLY A 323 -30.88 -1.50 -12.30
C GLY A 323 -29.71 -2.36 -12.80
N ARG A 324 -28.57 -1.76 -13.16
CA ARG A 324 -27.38 -2.52 -13.56
C ARG A 324 -26.69 -3.05 -12.31
N ARG A 325 -26.33 -4.34 -12.31
CA ARG A 325 -25.55 -4.95 -11.23
C ARG A 325 -24.08 -4.97 -11.62
N ILE A 326 -23.24 -4.36 -10.78
CA ILE A 326 -21.79 -4.30 -10.99
C ILE A 326 -21.13 -4.93 -9.77
N SER A 327 -20.26 -5.90 -10.01
CA SER A 327 -19.47 -6.54 -8.97
C SER A 327 -18.24 -5.72 -8.59
N LEU A 328 -17.75 -5.91 -7.37
CA LEU A 328 -16.50 -5.30 -6.91
C LEU A 328 -15.32 -5.64 -7.81
N TYR A 329 -15.33 -6.84 -8.42
CA TYR A 329 -14.27 -7.25 -9.34
C TYR A 329 -14.27 -6.43 -10.63
N GLU A 330 -15.44 -6.26 -11.25
CA GLU A 330 -15.59 -5.46 -12.47
C GLU A 330 -15.11 -4.02 -12.22
N ASP A 331 -15.41 -3.49 -11.05
CA ASP A 331 -15.01 -2.15 -10.65
C ASP A 331 -13.49 -2.00 -10.41
N LEU A 332 -12.91 -2.86 -9.57
CA LEU A 332 -11.52 -2.73 -9.12
C LEU A 332 -10.48 -3.32 -10.07
N TYR A 333 -10.86 -4.25 -10.95
CA TYR A 333 -9.86 -5.04 -11.69
C TYR A 333 -10.16 -5.20 -13.17
N THR A 334 -11.19 -4.54 -13.69
CA THR A 334 -11.46 -4.53 -15.13
C THR A 334 -11.41 -3.11 -15.68
N ILE A 335 -10.90 -3.01 -16.90
CA ILE A 335 -10.99 -1.80 -17.72
C ILE A 335 -11.94 -2.16 -18.86
N PRO A 336 -12.93 -1.31 -19.17
CA PRO A 336 -13.76 -1.49 -20.36
C PRO A 336 -12.91 -1.66 -21.62
N GLU A 337 -13.34 -2.52 -22.54
CA GLU A 337 -12.66 -2.70 -23.83
C GLU A 337 -12.90 -1.50 -24.77
N ASP A 338 -14.02 -0.81 -24.60
CA ASP A 338 -14.34 0.40 -25.34
C ASP A 338 -13.42 1.55 -24.90
N PRO A 339 -12.69 2.20 -25.82
CA PRO A 339 -11.73 3.26 -25.46
C PRO A 339 -12.36 4.48 -24.80
N ASP A 340 -13.61 4.82 -25.16
CA ASP A 340 -14.30 5.97 -24.58
C ASP A 340 -14.69 5.60 -23.14
N GLU A 341 -15.30 4.43 -22.90
CA GLU A 341 -15.58 3.93 -21.55
C GLU A 341 -14.30 3.73 -20.71
N ALA A 342 -13.20 3.27 -21.31
CA ALA A 342 -11.90 3.11 -20.66
C ALA A 342 -11.34 4.45 -20.19
N SER A 343 -11.54 5.53 -20.95
CA SER A 343 -11.13 6.89 -20.56
C SER A 343 -11.93 7.42 -19.36
N TYR A 344 -13.18 6.96 -19.21
CA TYR A 344 -14.06 7.30 -18.08
C TYR A 344 -13.98 6.30 -16.91
N ALA A 345 -13.28 5.18 -17.05
CA ALA A 345 -13.22 4.12 -16.03
C ALA A 345 -12.69 4.58 -14.66
N GLY A 346 -11.99 5.71 -14.58
CA GLY A 346 -11.58 6.36 -13.33
C GLY A 346 -12.68 7.23 -12.69
N MET A 347 -13.60 7.78 -13.49
CA MET A 347 -14.70 8.65 -13.05
C MET A 347 -16.00 7.89 -12.80
N GLY A 348 -16.11 6.68 -13.34
CA GLY A 348 -17.35 5.93 -13.43
C GLY A 348 -17.53 5.39 -14.84
N ILE A 349 -17.74 4.08 -15.02
CA ILE A 349 -18.10 3.55 -16.35
C ILE A 349 -19.49 4.08 -16.72
N TYR A 350 -20.35 4.27 -15.71
CA TYR A 350 -21.68 4.86 -15.88
C TYR A 350 -21.90 6.02 -14.92
N LEU A 351 -22.60 7.06 -15.40
CA LEU A 351 -22.87 8.29 -14.66
C LEU A 351 -23.69 8.09 -13.37
N ASP A 352 -24.36 6.95 -13.23
CA ASP A 352 -25.25 6.63 -12.12
C ASP A 352 -24.64 5.68 -11.08
N GLU A 353 -23.37 5.31 -11.24
CA GLU A 353 -22.73 4.42 -10.29
C GLU A 353 -22.48 5.11 -8.93
N PRO A 354 -22.64 4.42 -7.79
CA PRO A 354 -22.27 4.96 -6.49
C PRO A 354 -20.75 5.19 -6.43
N ASN A 355 -20.36 6.18 -5.60
CA ASN A 355 -18.97 6.41 -5.26
C ASN A 355 -18.40 5.17 -4.57
N ILE A 356 -17.17 4.80 -4.92
CA ILE A 356 -16.57 3.57 -4.39
C ILE A 356 -16.45 3.55 -2.87
N PHE A 357 -16.31 4.71 -2.21
CA PHE A 357 -16.21 4.78 -0.76
C PHE A 357 -17.51 4.43 -0.04
N ASP A 358 -18.67 4.64 -0.68
CA ASP A 358 -19.95 4.17 -0.16
C ASP A 358 -20.02 2.65 -0.15
N PHE A 359 -19.40 2.03 -1.15
CA PHE A 359 -19.42 0.60 -1.35
C PHE A 359 -18.37 -0.14 -0.51
N LEU A 360 -17.20 0.47 -0.31
CA LEU A 360 -16.09 -0.09 0.46
C LEU A 360 -16.18 0.16 1.98
N GLU A 361 -17.28 0.76 2.46
CA GLU A 361 -17.54 1.09 3.87
C GLU A 361 -16.39 1.86 4.57
N TRP A 362 -15.73 2.74 3.81
CA TRP A 362 -14.43 3.33 4.10
C TRP A 362 -14.29 4.06 5.46
N LEU A 363 -15.41 4.57 5.98
CA LEU A 363 -15.48 5.39 7.19
C LEU A 363 -16.09 4.68 8.38
N LYS A 364 -16.52 3.42 8.24
CA LYS A 364 -16.92 2.67 9.42
C LYS A 364 -15.69 2.46 10.29
N PRO A 365 -15.72 2.85 11.59
CA PRO A 365 -14.66 2.51 12.51
C PRO A 365 -14.47 0.99 12.43
N SER A 366 -13.30 0.55 11.97
CA SER A 366 -12.99 -0.87 12.04
C SER A 366 -12.98 -1.26 13.52
N ASP A 367 -13.91 -2.11 13.94
CA ASP A 367 -13.97 -2.67 15.30
C ASP A 367 -12.64 -3.33 15.73
N ASN A 368 -11.79 -3.65 14.75
CA ASN A 368 -10.48 -4.27 14.95
C ASN A 368 -9.37 -3.36 15.52
N ALA A 369 -9.68 -2.12 15.93
CA ALA A 369 -8.76 -1.28 16.71
C ALA A 369 -8.99 -1.37 18.23
N GLN A 370 -9.76 -2.35 18.69
CA GLN A 370 -9.68 -2.92 20.04
C GLN A 370 -9.34 -4.41 19.92
N GLY A 371 -8.05 -4.74 20.02
CA GLY A 371 -7.61 -6.11 20.29
C GLY A 371 -7.84 -7.15 19.18
N VAL A 372 -6.90 -7.23 18.23
CA VAL A 372 -6.36 -8.56 17.87
C VAL A 372 -4.99 -8.69 18.52
N SER A 373 -5.03 -8.85 19.84
CA SER A 373 -4.06 -9.70 20.51
C SER A 373 -4.55 -11.13 20.29
N ARG A 374 -3.92 -11.85 19.33
CA ARG A 374 -3.55 -13.28 19.34
C ARG A 374 -3.35 -13.90 17.95
#